data_AF-A0A3P8KWX0-F1
#
_entry.id   AF-A0A3P8KWX0-F1
#
_cell.length_a   1.000
_cell.length_b   1.000
_cell.length_c   1.000
_cell.angle_alpha   90.00
_cell.angle_beta   90.00
_cell.angle_gamma   90.00
#
_symmetry.space_group_name_H-M   'P 1'
#
loop_
_entity.id
_entity.type
_entity.pdbx_description
1 polymer ?
#
loop_
_entity_poly.entity_id
_entity_poly.type
_entity_poly.pdbx_seq_one_letter_code
_entity_poly.pdbx_strand_id
1 'polypeptide(L)'
;MNHYPECTCQESLCETVRGFSAHHPDSVIYQTSLMSALLSGVYEGSTTIADLLTHGDFGLGTFNELDGELIAFSSEVYQLRADGSARKARADQKTPFAVMTWFRPQYRKTFDQPVSRQQLHDVINRQIPSDNLFCALHIDGHFRHAHTRTVASADAALPGDDRRAG
;
A
#
# COMPACT_ATOMS: atom_id res chain seq x y z
N MET A 1 -48.63 -1.92 -10.78
CA MET A 1 -47.34 -1.27 -11.10
C MET A 1 -46.76 -0.80 -9.79
N ASN A 2 -45.82 -1.58 -9.21
CA ASN A 2 -45.25 -1.29 -7.90
C ASN A 2 -44.10 -0.31 -8.06
N HIS A 3 -44.26 0.87 -7.49
CA HIS A 3 -43.24 1.90 -7.38
C HIS A 3 -42.41 1.57 -6.13
N TYR A 4 -41.15 1.18 -6.32
CA TYR A 4 -40.19 1.10 -5.23
C TYR A 4 -39.57 2.50 -5.07
N PRO A 5 -39.59 3.10 -3.87
CA PRO A 5 -38.99 4.41 -3.64
C PRO A 5 -37.47 4.30 -3.81
N GLU A 6 -36.91 5.25 -4.57
CA GLU A 6 -35.48 5.35 -4.81
C GLU A 6 -34.72 5.41 -3.48
N CYS A 7 -33.68 4.57 -3.38
CA CYS A 7 -32.96 4.31 -2.15
C CYS A 7 -32.01 5.48 -1.83
N THR A 8 -32.49 6.45 -1.06
CA THR A 8 -31.78 7.67 -0.62
C THR A 8 -30.56 7.41 0.27
N CYS A 9 -30.33 6.16 0.69
CA CYS A 9 -29.22 5.78 1.55
C CYS A 9 -27.86 5.92 0.86
N GLN A 10 -27.79 5.61 -0.44
CA GLN A 10 -26.54 5.66 -1.20
C GLN A 10 -26.06 7.10 -1.41
N GLU A 11 -26.99 8.00 -1.77
CA GLU A 11 -26.69 9.41 -2.00
C GLU A 11 -26.28 10.12 -0.71
N SER A 12 -26.99 9.86 0.38
CA SER A 12 -26.67 10.43 1.69
C SER A 12 -25.33 9.95 2.25
N LEU A 13 -24.96 8.68 2.01
CA LEU A 13 -23.64 8.16 2.34
C LEU A 13 -22.55 8.83 1.50
N CYS A 14 -22.77 8.97 0.19
CA CYS A 14 -21.83 9.64 -0.71
C CYS A 14 -21.61 11.11 -0.32
N GLU A 15 -22.66 11.86 0.01
CA GLU A 15 -22.54 13.24 0.49
C GLU A 15 -21.79 13.33 1.82
N THR A 16 -22.08 12.44 2.77
CA THR A 16 -21.40 12.41 4.07
C THR A 16 -19.91 12.12 3.91
N VAL A 17 -19.55 11.14 3.08
CA VAL A 17 -18.15 10.80 2.76
C VAL A 17 -17.45 11.94 2.04
N ARG A 18 -18.13 12.62 1.09
CA ARG A 18 -17.59 13.80 0.40
C ARG A 18 -17.39 14.98 1.34
N GLY A 19 -18.33 15.23 2.26
CA GLY A 19 -18.20 16.28 3.26
C GLY A 19 -17.06 16.01 4.24
N PHE A 20 -16.89 14.76 4.68
CA PHE A 20 -15.77 14.36 5.52
C PHE A 20 -14.42 14.48 4.79
N SER A 21 -14.38 14.05 3.53
CA SER A 21 -13.20 14.18 2.66
C SER A 21 -12.85 15.65 2.37
N ALA A 22 -13.83 16.55 2.22
CA ALA A 22 -13.60 17.97 2.02
C ALA A 22 -12.95 18.68 3.23
N HIS A 23 -13.10 18.14 4.43
CA HIS A 23 -12.43 18.64 5.65
C HIS A 23 -11.01 18.09 5.81
N HIS A 24 -10.67 16.99 5.14
CA HIS A 24 -9.34 16.38 5.14
C HIS A 24 -8.93 15.89 3.73
N PRO A 25 -8.87 16.80 2.74
CA PRO A 25 -8.78 16.44 1.32
C PRO A 25 -7.51 15.65 0.96
N ASP A 26 -6.46 15.77 1.78
CA ASP A 26 -5.17 15.12 1.56
C ASP A 26 -5.01 13.78 2.30
N SER A 27 -5.93 13.38 3.19
CA SER A 27 -5.78 12.17 4.03
C SER A 27 -6.61 10.98 3.53
N VAL A 28 -6.72 10.82 2.21
CA VAL A 28 -7.45 9.71 1.58
C VAL A 28 -6.48 8.56 1.27
N ILE A 29 -6.89 7.34 1.60
CA ILE A 29 -6.20 6.12 1.17
C ILE A 29 -6.79 5.70 -0.18
N TYR A 30 -5.98 5.80 -1.23
CA TYR A 30 -6.29 5.24 -2.53
C TYR A 30 -5.75 3.81 -2.61
N GLN A 31 -6.56 2.87 -3.05
CA GLN A 31 -6.15 1.50 -3.29
C GLN A 31 -6.59 1.08 -4.69
N THR A 32 -5.65 0.56 -5.48
CA THR A 32 -5.98 -0.14 -6.72
C THR A 32 -6.15 -1.63 -6.43
N SER A 33 -7.23 -2.22 -6.95
CA SER A 33 -7.63 -3.61 -6.73
C SER A 33 -7.94 -3.97 -5.27
N LEU A 34 -8.01 -5.27 -4.97
CA LEU A 34 -8.29 -5.84 -3.65
C LEU A 34 -7.22 -6.85 -3.28
N MET A 35 -6.87 -6.91 -1.98
CA MET A 35 -5.95 -7.93 -1.48
C MET A 35 -6.46 -9.35 -1.74
N SER A 36 -7.79 -9.57 -1.71
CA SER A 36 -8.40 -10.86 -2.03
C SER A 36 -8.19 -11.27 -3.49
N ALA A 37 -8.20 -10.32 -4.43
CA ALA A 37 -7.93 -10.58 -5.84
C ALA A 37 -6.45 -10.98 -6.04
N LEU A 38 -5.53 -10.27 -5.37
CA LEU A 38 -4.11 -10.61 -5.39
C LEU A 38 -3.87 -12.03 -4.84
N LEU A 39 -4.47 -12.38 -3.70
CA LEU A 39 -4.35 -13.73 -3.11
C LEU A 39 -4.99 -14.83 -3.97
N SER A 40 -5.92 -14.47 -4.85
CA SER A 40 -6.59 -15.38 -5.78
C SER A 40 -5.83 -15.57 -7.10
N GLY A 41 -4.64 -14.97 -7.24
CA GLY A 41 -3.79 -15.13 -8.42
C GLY A 41 -3.96 -14.05 -9.49
N VAL A 42 -4.66 -12.95 -9.21
CA VAL A 42 -4.77 -11.81 -10.14
C VAL A 42 -3.50 -10.97 -10.03
N TYR A 43 -2.46 -11.36 -10.76
CA TYR A 43 -1.14 -10.72 -10.73
C TYR A 43 -0.91 -9.69 -11.84
N GLU A 44 -1.91 -9.41 -12.67
CA GLU A 44 -1.84 -8.37 -13.69
C GLU A 44 -2.90 -7.28 -13.45
N GLY A 45 -2.44 -6.04 -13.33
CA GLY A 45 -3.29 -4.85 -13.37
C GLY A 45 -2.95 -3.95 -14.56
N SER A 46 -3.85 -3.00 -14.82
CA SER A 46 -3.68 -1.98 -15.85
C SER A 46 -3.17 -0.64 -15.32
N THR A 47 -3.25 -0.40 -14.01
CA THR A 47 -2.81 0.84 -13.35
C THR A 47 -1.31 1.01 -13.50
N THR A 48 -0.87 2.15 -14.04
CA THR A 48 0.55 2.48 -14.18
C THR A 48 1.10 3.19 -12.95
N ILE A 49 2.43 3.23 -12.79
CA ILE A 49 3.08 4.04 -11.75
C ILE A 49 2.74 5.53 -11.91
N ALA A 50 2.66 6.02 -13.15
CA ALA A 50 2.21 7.39 -13.40
C ALA A 50 0.80 7.65 -12.84
N ASP A 51 -0.13 6.71 -13.06
CA ASP A 51 -1.50 6.82 -12.52
C ASP A 51 -1.51 6.79 -11.00
N LEU A 52 -0.68 5.94 -10.37
CA LEU A 52 -0.57 5.87 -8.90
C LEU A 52 -0.13 7.21 -8.30
N LEU A 53 0.83 7.88 -8.93
CA LEU A 53 1.35 9.17 -8.46
C LEU A 53 0.32 10.31 -8.55
N THR A 54 -0.76 10.14 -9.31
CA THR A 54 -1.88 11.11 -9.28
C THR A 54 -2.75 10.98 -8.02
N HIS A 55 -2.60 9.89 -7.27
CA HIS A 55 -3.41 9.57 -6.09
C HIS A 55 -2.61 9.62 -4.77
N GLY A 56 -1.31 9.91 -4.81
CA GLY A 56 -0.49 10.01 -3.60
C GLY A 56 1.00 10.18 -3.87
N ASP A 57 1.71 10.65 -2.86
CA ASP A 57 3.17 10.79 -2.82
C ASP A 57 3.85 9.72 -1.95
N PHE A 58 3.06 8.87 -1.30
CA PHE A 58 3.51 7.82 -0.38
C PHE A 58 2.66 6.57 -0.50
N GLY A 59 3.29 5.39 -0.43
CA GLY A 59 2.57 4.14 -0.57
C GLY A 59 3.43 2.90 -0.69
N LEU A 60 2.74 1.77 -0.84
CA LEU A 60 3.34 0.45 -1.00
C LEU A 60 2.47 -0.44 -1.88
N GLY A 61 3.07 -1.46 -2.48
CA GLY A 61 2.34 -2.40 -3.35
C GLY A 61 3.26 -3.44 -3.95
N THR A 62 2.85 -3.97 -5.10
CA THR A 62 3.65 -4.90 -5.91
C THR A 62 3.57 -4.51 -7.39
N PHE A 63 4.42 -5.12 -8.22
CA PHE A 63 4.38 -4.97 -9.67
C PHE A 63 3.63 -6.15 -10.31
N ASN A 64 3.28 -6.01 -11.59
CA ASN A 64 2.71 -7.13 -12.34
C ASN A 64 3.62 -8.38 -12.25
N GLU A 65 3.01 -9.55 -12.35
CA GLU A 65 3.69 -10.86 -12.22
C GLU A 65 4.34 -11.08 -10.85
N LEU A 66 4.01 -10.26 -9.83
CA LEU A 66 4.69 -10.25 -8.54
C LEU A 66 6.21 -10.05 -8.65
N ASP A 67 6.69 -9.28 -9.63
CA ASP A 67 8.11 -8.89 -9.75
C ASP A 67 8.48 -7.90 -8.64
N GLY A 68 8.55 -8.40 -7.42
CA GLY A 68 8.99 -7.64 -6.26
C GLY A 68 7.94 -6.72 -5.63
N GLU A 69 8.44 -5.81 -4.79
CA GLU A 69 7.63 -4.89 -3.99
C GLU A 69 7.82 -3.46 -4.47
N LEU A 70 6.74 -2.70 -4.42
CA LEU A 70 6.69 -1.27 -4.69
C LEU A 70 6.76 -0.54 -3.36
N ILE A 71 7.67 0.43 -3.26
CA ILE A 71 7.66 1.44 -2.20
C ILE A 71 7.67 2.82 -2.85
N ALA A 72 6.75 3.68 -2.42
CA ALA A 72 6.65 5.05 -2.84
C ALA A 72 6.82 5.98 -1.64
N PHE A 73 7.68 6.98 -1.75
CA PHE A 73 7.81 8.06 -0.76
C PHE A 73 8.35 9.31 -1.45
N SER A 74 7.87 10.49 -1.04
CA SER A 74 8.25 11.78 -1.65
C SER A 74 8.07 11.79 -3.18
N SER A 75 7.00 11.17 -3.68
CA SER A 75 6.70 11.01 -5.11
C SER A 75 7.75 10.23 -5.93
N GLU A 76 8.71 9.60 -5.26
CA GLU A 76 9.67 8.69 -5.86
C GLU A 76 9.23 7.25 -5.62
N VAL A 77 9.27 6.42 -6.66
CA VAL A 77 8.80 5.03 -6.61
C VAL A 77 9.97 4.10 -6.88
N TYR A 78 10.12 3.08 -6.04
CA TYR A 78 11.18 2.10 -6.12
C TYR A 78 10.59 0.69 -6.19
N GLN A 79 11.28 -0.15 -6.95
CA GLN A 79 11.05 -1.59 -7.02
C GLN A 79 12.14 -2.30 -6.24
N LEU A 80 11.74 -2.98 -5.16
CA LEU A 80 12.55 -3.94 -4.43
C LEU A 80 12.36 -5.31 -5.04
N ARG A 81 13.44 -6.05 -5.31
CA ARG A 81 13.38 -7.37 -5.95
C ARG A 81 13.84 -8.48 -4.99
N ALA A 82 13.50 -9.72 -5.32
CA ALA A 82 13.85 -10.90 -4.51
C ALA A 82 15.37 -11.15 -4.41
N ASP A 83 16.15 -10.64 -5.35
CA ASP A 83 17.62 -10.65 -5.31
C ASP A 83 18.21 -9.61 -4.32
N GLY A 84 17.37 -8.84 -3.64
CA GLY A 84 17.77 -7.78 -2.71
C GLY A 84 18.14 -6.46 -3.38
N SER A 85 18.05 -6.37 -4.71
CA SER A 85 18.28 -5.12 -5.44
C SER A 85 17.10 -4.17 -5.31
N ALA A 86 17.40 -2.88 -5.33
CA ALA A 86 16.43 -1.80 -5.38
C ALA A 86 16.71 -0.95 -6.61
N ARG A 87 15.69 -0.65 -7.42
CA ARG A 87 15.80 0.25 -8.57
C ARG A 87 14.65 1.23 -8.61
N LYS A 88 14.86 2.40 -9.23
CA LYS A 88 13.77 3.34 -9.51
C LYS A 88 12.77 2.69 -10.47
N ALA A 89 11.49 2.77 -10.13
CA ALA A 89 10.42 2.29 -10.99
C ALA A 89 10.22 3.23 -12.18
N ARG A 90 9.89 2.67 -13.34
CA ARG A 90 9.51 3.45 -14.52
C ARG A 90 8.04 3.80 -14.45
N ALA A 91 7.70 4.96 -15.00
CA ALA A 91 6.33 5.49 -15.02
C ALA A 91 5.33 4.55 -15.73
N ASP A 92 5.80 3.77 -16.70
CA ASP A 92 5.00 2.84 -17.52
C ASP A 92 4.81 1.45 -16.89
N GLN A 93 5.55 1.14 -15.82
CA GLN A 93 5.35 -0.12 -15.10
C GLN A 93 3.94 -0.18 -14.53
N LYS A 94 3.39 -1.38 -14.46
CA LYS A 94 2.02 -1.64 -14.00
C LYS A 94 2.01 -2.35 -12.66
N THR A 95 0.91 -2.15 -11.93
CA THR A 95 0.67 -2.77 -10.64
C THR A 95 -0.69 -3.48 -10.63
N PRO A 96 -0.77 -4.70 -10.08
CA PRO A 96 -2.04 -5.38 -9.81
C PRO A 96 -2.64 -4.95 -8.46
N PHE A 97 -1.83 -4.36 -7.57
CA PHE A 97 -2.22 -3.94 -6.23
C PHE A 97 -1.24 -2.91 -5.67
N ALA A 98 -1.76 -1.76 -5.25
CA ALA A 98 -1.02 -0.74 -4.54
C ALA A 98 -1.94 0.10 -3.67
N VAL A 99 -1.37 0.63 -2.58
CA VAL A 99 -2.01 1.55 -1.65
C VAL A 99 -1.20 2.85 -1.64
N MET A 100 -1.86 3.97 -1.93
CA MET A 100 -1.27 5.30 -2.04
C MET A 100 -2.03 6.31 -1.17
N THR A 101 -1.33 7.34 -0.72
CA THR A 101 -1.94 8.49 -0.04
C THR A 101 -1.07 9.74 -0.22
N TRP A 102 -1.66 10.92 -0.03
CA TRP A 102 -0.88 12.15 0.13
C TRP A 102 -0.43 12.23 1.59
N PHE A 103 0.83 11.92 1.84
CA PHE A 103 1.33 11.79 3.19
C PHE A 103 1.41 13.15 3.90
N ARG A 104 0.53 13.34 4.86
CA ARG A 104 0.44 14.53 5.72
C ARG A 104 0.47 14.08 7.19
N PRO A 105 1.66 13.89 7.78
CA PRO A 105 1.76 13.37 9.14
C PRO A 105 1.21 14.37 10.15
N GLN A 106 0.27 13.95 11.01
CA GLN A 106 -0.19 14.78 12.13
C GLN A 106 0.74 14.71 13.34
N TYR A 107 1.57 13.66 13.42
CA TYR A 107 2.48 13.42 14.53
C TYR A 107 3.91 13.24 14.02
N ARG A 108 4.86 13.84 14.73
CA ARG A 108 6.30 13.64 14.53
C ARG A 108 6.95 13.32 15.86
N LYS A 109 7.77 12.26 15.91
CA LYS A 109 8.49 11.86 17.11
C LYS A 109 9.90 11.41 16.77
N THR A 110 10.86 11.90 17.55
CA THR A 110 12.28 11.51 17.46
C THR A 110 12.60 10.53 18.58
N PHE A 111 13.48 9.57 18.28
CA PHE A 111 13.99 8.60 19.25
C PHE A 111 15.51 8.72 19.32
N ASP A 112 16.03 9.16 20.47
CA ASP A 112 17.47 9.35 20.67
C ASP A 112 18.17 8.09 21.23
N GLN A 113 17.39 7.03 21.46
CA GLN A 113 17.85 5.74 21.96
C GLN A 113 17.29 4.62 21.08
N PRO A 114 17.93 3.43 21.04
CA PRO A 114 17.41 2.30 20.30
C PRO A 114 16.00 1.91 20.74
N VAL A 115 15.10 1.78 19.76
CA VAL A 115 13.71 1.38 19.97
C VAL A 115 13.41 0.14 19.15
N SER A 116 12.74 -0.83 19.76
CA SER A 116 12.28 -2.03 19.06
C SER A 116 11.02 -1.75 18.25
N ARG A 117 10.74 -2.62 17.27
CA ARG A 117 9.49 -2.54 16.49
C ARG A 117 8.24 -2.52 17.39
N GLN A 118 8.22 -3.34 18.44
CA GLN A 118 7.08 -3.39 19.36
C GLN A 118 6.92 -2.07 20.11
N GLN A 119 8.01 -1.50 20.62
CA GLN A 119 7.96 -0.21 21.31
C GLN A 119 7.49 0.93 20.38
N LEU A 120 7.83 0.87 19.08
CA LEU A 120 7.35 1.81 18.09
C LEU A 120 5.82 1.65 17.87
N HIS A 121 5.32 0.43 17.76
CA HIS A 121 3.88 0.15 17.69
C HIS A 121 3.15 0.63 18.95
N ASP A 122 3.70 0.41 20.15
CA ASP A 122 3.09 0.85 21.41
C ASP A 122 2.97 2.38 21.49
N VAL A 123 3.91 3.11 20.86
CA VAL A 123 3.83 4.57 20.75
C VAL A 123 2.73 4.98 19.79
N ILE A 124 2.60 4.31 18.64
CA ILE A 124 1.54 4.60 17.65
C ILE A 124 0.16 4.34 18.27
N ASN A 125 -0.05 3.17 18.86
CA ASN A 125 -1.34 2.77 19.46
C ASN A 125 -1.76 3.68 20.61
N ARG A 126 -0.80 4.28 21.34
CA ARG A 126 -1.11 5.29 22.37
C ARG A 126 -1.58 6.61 21.79
N GLN A 127 -1.09 7.00 20.61
CA GLN A 127 -1.47 8.25 19.95
C GLN A 127 -2.73 8.09 19.09
N ILE A 128 -2.94 6.91 18.52
CA ILE A 128 -4.09 6.57 17.69
C ILE A 128 -4.76 5.35 18.34
N PRO A 129 -5.63 5.56 19.34
CA PRO A 129 -6.21 4.47 20.13
C PRO A 129 -7.32 3.71 19.41
N SER A 130 -7.79 4.19 18.26
CA SER A 130 -8.87 3.58 17.50
C SER A 130 -8.31 2.70 16.38
N ASP A 131 -8.53 1.40 16.49
CA ASP A 131 -8.18 0.41 15.45
C ASP A 131 -8.99 0.55 14.16
N ASN A 132 -10.08 1.33 14.19
CA ASN A 132 -10.95 1.57 13.03
C ASN A 132 -10.41 2.64 12.07
N LEU A 133 -9.21 3.16 12.31
CA LEU A 133 -8.58 4.19 11.49
C LEU A 133 -7.34 3.65 10.78
N PHE A 134 -7.18 4.03 9.51
CA PHE A 134 -5.94 3.79 8.80
C PHE A 134 -4.83 4.73 9.28
N CYS A 135 -3.60 4.21 9.31
CA CYS A 135 -2.41 4.97 9.69
C CYS A 135 -1.35 4.81 8.60
N ALA A 136 -0.82 5.93 8.12
CA ALA A 136 0.40 5.95 7.32
C ALA A 136 1.59 6.30 8.23
N LEU A 137 2.70 5.57 8.12
CA LEU A 137 3.88 5.78 8.95
C LEU A 137 5.13 5.85 8.07
N HIS A 138 5.99 6.82 8.37
CA HIS A 138 7.30 6.98 7.75
C HIS A 138 8.35 7.04 8.84
N ILE A 139 9.43 6.27 8.69
CA ILE A 139 10.51 6.20 9.67
C ILE A 139 11.82 6.51 8.96
N ASP A 140 12.37 7.69 9.27
CA ASP A 140 13.68 8.13 8.82
C ASP A 140 14.70 7.92 9.93
N GLY A 141 15.77 7.17 9.68
CA GLY A 141 16.85 7.03 10.64
C GLY A 141 17.79 5.85 10.40
N HIS A 142 18.63 5.59 11.40
CA HIS A 142 19.54 4.45 11.39
C HIS A 142 18.89 3.22 12.01
N PHE A 143 18.79 2.16 11.22
CA PHE A 143 18.29 0.86 11.67
C PHE A 143 19.48 -0.04 11.98
N ARG A 144 19.52 -0.58 13.22
CA ARG A 144 20.55 -1.56 13.59
C ARG A 144 20.42 -2.84 12.75
N HIS A 145 19.19 -3.32 12.59
CA HIS A 145 18.84 -4.47 11.77
C HIS A 145 17.44 -4.25 11.16
N ALA A 146 17.27 -4.67 9.91
CA ALA A 146 15.98 -4.74 9.24
C ALA A 146 15.91 -6.07 8.48
N HIS A 147 14.93 -6.92 8.84
CA HIS A 147 14.68 -8.17 8.13
C HIS A 147 13.62 -7.91 7.08
N THR A 148 13.95 -8.15 5.81
CA THR A 148 13.03 -8.01 4.68
C THR A 148 12.80 -9.35 4.02
N ARG A 149 11.66 -9.47 3.32
CA ARG A 149 11.36 -10.56 2.41
C ARG A 149 10.63 -9.93 1.24
N THR A 150 11.10 -10.18 0.03
CA THR A 150 10.46 -9.69 -1.20
C THR A 150 9.99 -10.89 -2.01
N VAL A 151 8.81 -10.81 -2.60
CA VAL A 151 8.27 -11.86 -3.47
C VAL A 151 9.07 -11.93 -4.77
N ALA A 152 9.34 -13.15 -5.23
CA ALA A 152 9.93 -13.38 -6.55
C ALA A 152 8.84 -13.40 -7.62
N SER A 153 9.16 -12.92 -8.82
CA SER A 153 8.24 -12.97 -9.96
C SER A 153 7.68 -14.38 -10.15
N ALA A 154 6.38 -14.47 -10.40
CA ALA A 154 5.66 -15.73 -10.64
C ALA A 154 6.25 -16.49 -11.84
N ASP A 155 6.78 -15.79 -12.84
CA ASP A 155 7.47 -16.40 -13.99
C ASP A 155 8.87 -16.91 -13.65
N ALA A 156 9.54 -16.31 -12.65
CA ALA A 156 10.84 -16.77 -12.17
C ALA A 156 10.73 -18.07 -11.32
N ALA A 157 9.51 -18.49 -10.96
CA ALA A 157 9.27 -19.70 -10.16
C ALA A 157 9.38 -21.03 -10.94
N LEU A 158 9.80 -21.00 -12.21
CA LEU A 158 10.15 -22.22 -12.96
C LEU A 158 11.66 -22.34 -13.14
N PRO A 159 12.32 -22.99 -12.17
CA PRO A 159 12.96 -24.26 -12.53
C PRO A 159 12.75 -25.33 -11.45
N GLY A 160 12.06 -26.42 -11.83
CA GLY A 160 12.08 -27.69 -11.08
C GLY A 160 10.80 -28.08 -10.35
N ASP A 161 9.65 -28.16 -11.05
CA ASP A 161 8.58 -29.08 -10.62
C ASP A 161 8.91 -30.49 -11.14
N ASP A 162 9.84 -31.16 -10.45
CA ASP A 162 9.98 -32.62 -10.54
C ASP A 162 9.33 -33.24 -9.30
N ARG A 163 7.99 -33.25 -9.30
CA ARG A 163 7.22 -34.18 -8.47
C ARG A 163 6.70 -35.33 -9.33
N ARG A 164 7.65 -36.13 -9.84
CA ARG A 164 7.47 -37.57 -10.05
C ARG A 164 8.38 -38.34 -9.09
N ALA A 165 7.85 -38.76 -7.95
CA ALA A 165 8.20 -40.02 -7.25
C ALA A 165 7.45 -40.11 -5.92
N GLY A 166 6.69 -41.20 -5.74
CA GLY A 166 6.07 -41.59 -4.46
C GLY A 166 4.62 -42.00 -4.63
#